data_AF-A0A388PA95-F1
#
_entry.id   AF-A0A388PA95-F1
#
_cell.length_a   1.000
_cell.length_b   1.000
_cell.length_c   1.000
_cell.angle_alpha   90.00
_cell.angle_beta   90.00
_cell.angle_gamma   90.00
#
_symmetry.space_group_name_H-M   'P 1'
#
loop_
_entity.id
_entity.type
_entity.pdbx_description
1 polymer ?
#
loop_
_entity_poly.entity_id
_entity_poly.type
_entity_poly.pdbx_seq_one_letter_code
_entity_poly.pdbx_strand_id
1 'polypeptide(L)'
;MASAGFVDLQVNGYAGHDLNGLTLDVATVQALCQAMLKVGVTTFLPTLITAPEARLIAALRTIREACAQHPDVAAMVAGIHVEGPHIAPEDGPRGAHPTATSVRLTSPSSTDGRWPPAGS
;
A
#
# COMPACT_ATOMS: atom_id res chain seq x y z
N MET A 1 5.60 9.73 -26.35
CA MET A 1 5.09 8.39 -25.98
C MET A 1 4.42 8.53 -24.62
N ALA A 2 3.23 7.97 -24.42
CA ALA A 2 2.51 7.98 -23.15
C ALA A 2 2.07 6.55 -22.82
N SER A 3 2.19 6.16 -21.55
CA SER A 3 1.75 4.86 -21.01
C SER A 3 0.95 5.06 -19.72
N ALA A 4 0.33 4.00 -19.22
CA ALA A 4 -0.17 3.97 -17.85
C ALA A 4 0.99 4.09 -16.84
N GLY A 5 0.69 4.57 -15.63
CA GLY A 5 1.64 4.59 -14.53
C GLY A 5 1.95 3.17 -14.03
N PHE A 6 3.11 3.01 -13.41
CA PHE A 6 3.57 1.73 -12.88
C PHE A 6 2.82 1.36 -11.60
N VAL A 7 2.65 0.05 -11.43
CA VAL A 7 2.12 -0.57 -10.21
C VAL A 7 3.24 -1.37 -9.55
N ASP A 8 3.58 -1.03 -8.31
CA ASP A 8 4.61 -1.72 -7.53
C ASP A 8 3.99 -2.51 -6.38
N LEU A 9 4.06 -3.83 -6.44
CA LEU A 9 3.41 -4.69 -5.46
C LEU A 9 4.18 -4.81 -4.14
N GLN A 10 5.41 -4.28 -4.06
CA GLN A 10 6.22 -4.44 -2.86
C GLN A 10 7.22 -3.30 -2.66
N VAL A 11 6.85 -2.32 -1.83
CA VAL A 11 7.73 -1.19 -1.49
C VAL A 11 7.99 -1.18 0.01
N ASN A 12 9.21 -1.52 0.42
CA ASN A 12 9.66 -1.39 1.81
C ASN A 12 10.08 0.05 2.15
N GLY A 13 10.54 0.79 1.14
CA GLY A 13 11.05 2.15 1.23
C GLY A 13 11.57 2.63 -0.12
N TYR A 14 11.68 3.95 -0.30
CA TYR A 14 12.17 4.55 -1.53
C TYR A 14 12.78 5.93 -1.27
N ALA A 15 13.82 6.29 -2.03
CA ALA A 15 14.49 7.61 -1.95
C ALA A 15 14.92 8.04 -0.53
N GLY A 16 15.31 7.08 0.33
CA GLY A 16 15.73 7.33 1.71
C GLY A 16 14.59 7.37 2.74
N HIS A 17 13.34 7.19 2.30
CA HIS A 17 12.18 7.04 3.17
C HIS A 17 11.90 5.55 3.41
N ASP A 18 11.99 5.09 4.65
CA ASP A 18 11.81 3.70 5.05
C ASP A 18 10.48 3.51 5.80
N LEU A 19 9.61 2.63 5.30
CA LEU A 19 8.32 2.32 5.92
C LEU A 19 8.46 1.39 7.13
N ASN A 20 9.63 0.79 7.32
CA ASN A 20 9.95 -0.11 8.42
C ASN A 20 10.89 0.53 9.45
N GLY A 21 11.16 1.84 9.31
CA GLY A 21 11.95 2.61 10.25
C GLY A 21 11.39 2.58 11.67
N LEU A 22 12.26 2.76 12.67
CA LEU A 22 11.87 2.74 14.09
C LEU A 22 10.81 3.77 14.44
N THR A 23 10.80 4.89 13.71
CA THR A 23 9.85 5.99 13.87
C THR A 23 9.29 6.37 12.50
N LEU A 24 8.28 5.62 12.04
CA LEU A 24 7.53 6.00 10.84
C LEU A 24 6.54 7.13 11.18
N ASP A 25 6.61 8.23 10.44
CA ASP A 25 5.66 9.35 10.51
C ASP A 25 4.94 9.59 9.18
N VAL A 26 3.88 10.41 9.23
CA VAL A 26 3.05 10.74 8.06
C VAL A 26 3.87 11.44 6.97
N ALA A 27 4.80 12.32 7.36
CA ALA A 27 5.63 13.07 6.44
C ALA A 27 6.55 12.14 5.61
N THR A 28 7.07 11.07 6.22
CA THR A 28 7.86 10.05 5.55
C THR A 28 7.05 9.30 4.49
N VAL A 29 5.80 8.91 4.81
CA VAL A 29 4.90 8.25 3.85
C VAL A 29 4.59 9.18 2.68
N GLN A 30 4.27 10.44 2.95
CA GLN A 30 3.98 11.43 1.91
C GLN A 30 5.20 11.68 1.01
N ALA A 31 6.39 11.85 1.59
CA ALA A 31 7.61 12.12 0.83
C ALA A 31 8.01 10.92 -0.05
N LEU A 32 7.82 9.69 0.45
CA LEU A 32 7.96 8.47 -0.34
C LEU A 32 7.02 8.47 -1.55
N CYS A 33 5.72 8.74 -1.36
CA CYS A 33 4.75 8.84 -2.45
C CYS A 33 5.16 9.87 -3.51
N GLN A 34 5.56 11.07 -3.07
CA GLN A 34 6.02 12.13 -3.98
C GLN A 34 7.27 11.73 -4.76
N ALA A 35 8.21 11.01 -4.14
CA ALA A 35 9.40 10.51 -4.80
C ALA A 35 9.05 9.42 -5.85
N MET A 36 8.14 8.52 -5.52
CA MET A 36 7.67 7.46 -6.42
C MET A 36 6.90 7.99 -7.63
N LEU A 37 6.07 9.03 -7.45
CA LEU A 37 5.37 9.69 -8.56
C LEU A 37 6.34 10.28 -9.59
N LYS A 38 7.47 10.83 -9.15
CA LYS A 38 8.50 11.42 -10.04
C LYS A 38 9.12 10.39 -10.99
N VAL A 39 9.06 9.10 -10.64
CA VAL A 39 9.56 8.00 -11.49
C VAL A 39 8.45 7.18 -12.13
N GLY A 40 7.21 7.68 -12.07
CA GLY A 40 6.07 7.11 -12.78
C GLY A 40 5.33 6.00 -12.04
N VAL A 41 5.63 5.72 -10.77
CA VAL A 41 4.81 4.81 -9.97
C VAL A 41 3.60 5.55 -9.44
N THR A 42 2.42 5.10 -9.83
CA THR A 42 1.13 5.72 -9.47
C THR A 42 0.32 4.87 -8.52
N THR A 43 0.72 3.62 -8.31
CA THR A 43 0.04 2.69 -7.40
C THR A 43 1.06 1.76 -6.78
N PHE A 44 0.98 1.54 -5.47
CA PHE A 44 1.86 0.59 -4.81
C PHE A 44 1.27 -0.01 -3.53
N LEU A 45 1.94 -1.04 -3.01
CA LEU A 45 1.67 -1.62 -1.70
C LEU A 45 2.85 -1.34 -0.75
N PRO A 46 2.67 -0.45 0.26
CA PRO A 46 3.55 -0.37 1.41
C PRO A 46 3.79 -1.76 1.97
N THR A 47 5.05 -2.14 2.10
CA THR A 47 5.45 -3.46 2.60
C THR A 47 6.02 -3.34 4.00
N LEU A 48 5.31 -3.95 4.95
CA LEU A 48 5.73 -4.05 6.34
C LEU A 48 6.33 -5.44 6.57
N ILE A 49 7.62 -5.49 6.90
CA ILE A 49 8.34 -6.74 7.16
C ILE A 49 8.17 -7.19 8.61
N THR A 50 8.67 -8.39 8.91
CA THR A 50 8.66 -8.98 10.25
C THR A 50 9.15 -7.98 11.31
N ALA A 51 8.25 -7.66 12.24
CA ALA A 51 8.49 -6.78 13.37
C ALA A 51 7.57 -7.20 14.55
N PRO A 52 7.86 -6.77 15.78
CA PRO A 52 6.93 -6.91 16.90
C PRO A 52 5.56 -6.31 16.53
N GLU A 53 4.48 -6.97 16.96
CA GLU A 53 3.11 -6.61 16.63
C GLU A 53 2.81 -5.12 16.88
N ALA A 54 3.28 -4.58 18.01
CA ALA A 54 3.10 -3.16 18.33
C ALA A 54 3.70 -2.22 17.27
N ARG A 55 4.82 -2.59 16.63
CA ARG A 55 5.45 -1.81 15.57
C ARG A 55 4.68 -1.91 14.26
N LEU A 56 4.20 -3.11 13.92
CA LEU A 56 3.33 -3.31 12.76
C LEU A 56 2.05 -2.48 12.90
N ILE A 57 1.39 -2.54 14.06
CA ILE A 57 0.20 -1.74 14.34
C ILE A 57 0.49 -0.25 14.25
N ALA A 58 1.62 0.22 14.79
CA ALA A 58 2.03 1.61 14.68
C ALA A 58 2.21 2.04 13.22
N ALA A 59 2.95 1.26 12.42
CA ALA A 59 3.16 1.57 11.00
C ALA A 59 1.85 1.56 10.20
N LEU A 60 0.97 0.57 10.43
CA LEU A 60 -0.36 0.51 9.81
C LEU A 60 -1.21 1.75 10.14
N ARG A 61 -1.15 2.23 11.39
CA ARG A 61 -1.86 3.46 11.80
C ARG A 61 -1.28 4.68 11.10
N THR A 62 0.03 4.82 11.04
CA THR A 62 0.68 5.94 10.35
C THR A 62 0.36 5.97 8.86
N ILE A 63 0.39 4.83 8.17
CA ILE A 63 0.02 4.75 6.74
C ILE A 63 -1.44 5.14 6.55
N ARG A 64 -2.35 4.63 7.39
CA ARG A 64 -3.77 5.00 7.34
C ARG A 64 -3.98 6.49 7.58
N GLU A 65 -3.26 7.07 8.53
CA GLU A 65 -3.31 8.50 8.83
C GLU A 65 -2.80 9.33 7.65
N ALA A 66 -1.70 8.93 7.02
CA ALA A 66 -1.21 9.57 5.81
C ALA A 66 -2.25 9.55 4.67
N CYS A 67 -2.91 8.41 4.43
CA CYS A 67 -4.01 8.33 3.48
C CYS A 67 -5.19 9.26 3.85
N ALA A 68 -5.48 9.43 5.14
CA ALA A 68 -6.57 10.31 5.57
C ALA A 68 -6.24 11.81 5.41
N GLN A 69 -4.96 12.19 5.59
CA GLN A 69 -4.51 13.58 5.50
C GLN A 69 -4.14 13.99 4.07
N HIS A 70 -3.73 13.05 3.22
CA HIS A 70 -3.14 13.31 1.91
C HIS A 70 -3.87 12.51 0.81
N PRO A 71 -4.74 13.15 0.02
CA PRO A 71 -5.50 12.48 -1.05
C PRO A 71 -4.63 11.83 -2.14
N ASP A 72 -3.46 12.38 -2.42
CA ASP A 72 -2.47 11.81 -3.34
C ASP A 72 -1.90 10.50 -2.79
N VAL A 73 -1.57 10.44 -1.51
CA VAL A 73 -1.18 9.19 -0.84
C VAL A 73 -2.31 8.16 -0.91
N ALA A 74 -3.54 8.57 -0.61
CA ALA A 74 -4.71 7.69 -0.67
C ALA A 74 -4.96 7.11 -2.07
N ALA A 75 -4.70 7.89 -3.12
CA ALA A 75 -4.83 7.44 -4.51
C ALA A 75 -3.74 6.43 -4.92
N MET A 76 -2.56 6.49 -4.31
CA MET A 76 -1.45 5.60 -4.62
C MET A 76 -1.45 4.29 -3.82
N VAL A 77 -1.88 4.32 -2.57
CA VAL A 77 -1.84 3.15 -1.67
C VAL A 77 -3.05 2.25 -1.93
N ALA A 78 -2.85 1.16 -2.68
CA ALA A 78 -3.93 0.24 -3.06
C ALA A 78 -4.29 -0.80 -1.98
N GLY A 79 -3.45 -0.91 -0.94
CA GLY A 79 -3.52 -1.90 0.12
C GLY A 79 -2.18 -1.93 0.85
N ILE A 80 -2.01 -2.85 1.80
CA ILE A 80 -0.75 -3.03 2.53
C ILE A 80 -0.31 -4.47 2.36
N HIS A 81 0.96 -4.68 2.01
CA HIS A 81 1.60 -5.99 1.97
C HIS A 81 2.30 -6.21 3.31
N VAL A 82 1.96 -7.30 4.01
CA VAL A 82 2.60 -7.63 5.29
C VAL A 82 3.38 -8.92 5.10
N GLU A 83 4.71 -8.82 5.10
CA GLU A 83 5.61 -9.96 5.14
C GLU A 83 5.80 -10.36 6.60
N GLY A 84 4.76 -11.02 7.13
CA GLY A 84 4.60 -11.20 8.57
C GLY A 84 5.79 -11.87 9.26
N PRO A 85 5.92 -11.74 10.59
CA PRO A 85 6.38 -12.88 11.36
C PRO A 85 5.34 -13.98 11.15
N HIS A 86 5.74 -15.23 10.96
CA HIS A 86 4.77 -16.32 10.85
C HIS A 86 3.73 -16.26 11.99
N ILE A 87 2.48 -15.91 11.68
CA ILE A 87 1.33 -16.33 12.48
C ILE A 87 1.03 -17.78 12.05
N ALA A 88 2.01 -18.65 12.24
CA ALA A 88 1.86 -20.08 12.17
C ALA A 88 2.49 -20.62 13.46
N PRO A 89 1.71 -21.16 14.40
CA PRO A 89 2.25 -21.95 15.50
C PRO A 89 2.70 -23.35 15.03
N GLU A 90 2.96 -23.56 13.74
CA GLU A 90 3.24 -24.88 13.18
C GLU A 90 4.43 -24.83 12.22
N ASP A 91 5.44 -25.60 12.58
CA ASP A 91 6.64 -25.88 11.81
C ASP A 91 6.33 -26.42 10.40
N GLY A 92 6.82 -25.76 9.35
CA GLY A 92 7.12 -26.43 8.09
C GLY A 92 7.06 -25.57 6.82
N PRO A 93 8.01 -25.75 5.88
CA PRO A 93 8.07 -24.98 4.64
C PRO A 93 7.20 -25.63 3.56
N ARG A 94 6.48 -24.84 2.75
CA ARG A 94 6.09 -25.20 1.38
C ARG A 94 5.57 -23.98 0.63
N GLY A 95 6.11 -23.81 -0.57
CA GLY A 95 5.83 -22.70 -1.45
C GLY A 95 4.42 -22.69 -2.04
N ALA A 96 4.12 -21.57 -2.68
CA ALA A 96 3.01 -21.36 -3.62
C ALA A 96 1.62 -21.79 -3.13
N HIS A 97 1.08 -21.07 -2.14
CA HIS A 97 -0.37 -20.96 -1.98
C HIS A 97 -0.78 -19.50 -1.70
N PRO A 98 -1.89 -19.01 -2.29
CA PRO A 98 -2.18 -17.59 -2.36
C PRO A 98 -2.89 -17.13 -1.09
N THR A 99 -2.16 -16.50 -0.17
CA THR A 99 -2.76 -15.80 0.97
C THR A 99 -2.96 -14.34 0.59
N ALA A 100 -4.00 -14.09 -0.21
CA ALA A 100 -4.44 -12.73 -0.51
C ALA A 100 -5.11 -12.13 0.74
N THR A 101 -4.33 -11.48 1.61
CA THR A 101 -4.87 -10.51 2.56
C THR A 101 -4.56 -9.10 2.06
N SER A 102 -5.11 -8.75 0.89
CA SER A 102 -5.17 -7.36 0.46
C SER A 102 -6.27 -6.66 1.28
N VAL A 103 -5.89 -5.86 2.27
CA VAL A 103 -6.84 -4.95 2.93
C VAL A 103 -7.23 -3.87 1.90
N ARG A 104 -8.37 -4.07 1.23
CA ARG A 104 -8.98 -3.03 0.38
C ARG A 104 -9.53 -1.93 1.28
N LEU A 105 -8.85 -0.78 1.31
CA LEU A 105 -9.46 0.45 1.77
C LEU A 105 -10.27 1.05 0.61
N THR A 106 -11.54 0.66 0.50
CA THR A 106 -12.50 1.42 -0.30
C THR A 106 -13.84 1.51 0.40
N SER A 107 -14.29 2.74 0.64
CA SER A 107 -15.70 3.09 0.49
C SER A 107 -15.81 4.55 0.02
N PRO A 108 -15.83 4.82 -1.29
CA PRO A 108 -16.62 5.92 -1.82
C PRO A 108 -18.06 5.43 -1.97
N SER A 109 -19.00 6.21 -1.44
CA SER A 109 -20.44 6.06 -1.60
C SER A 109 -20.82 5.74 -3.04
N SER A 110 -21.72 4.78 -3.20
CA SER A 110 -22.37 4.41 -4.46
C SER A 110 -23.18 5.58 -5.05
N THR A 111 -22.74 6.11 -6.18
CA THR A 111 -23.50 6.62 -7.33
C THR A 111 -22.51 6.58 -8.50
N ASP A 112 -22.77 6.00 -9.67
CA ASP A 112 -23.81 6.36 -10.62
C ASP A 112 -23.94 5.22 -11.63
N GLY A 113 -25.14 4.70 -11.82
CA GLY A 113 -25.45 3.86 -12.96
C GLY A 113 -25.63 4.76 -14.17
N ARG A 114 -24.69 4.75 -15.11
CA ARG A 114 -24.89 5.31 -16.46
C ARG A 114 -23.86 4.73 -17.44
N TRP A 115 -24.19 3.56 -18.00
CA TRP A 115 -23.59 3.07 -19.23
C TRP A 115 -24.35 3.69 -20.41
N PRO A 116 -23.70 4.39 -21.36
CA PRO A 116 -24.38 4.82 -22.57
C PRO A 116 -24.57 3.62 -23.52
N PRO A 117 -25.74 3.45 -24.17
CA PRO A 117 -25.87 2.45 -25.22
C PRO A 117 -24.95 2.82 -26.39
N ALA A 118 -24.19 1.86 -26.88
CA ALA A 118 -23.50 1.98 -28.15
C ALA A 118 -24.57 2.07 -29.27
N GLY A 119 -24.62 3.19 -29.99
CA GLY A 119 -25.19 3.24 -31.34
C GLY A 119 -24.34 2.38 -32.28
N SER A 120 -24.79 1.93 -33.45
CA SER A 120 -25.97 2.23 -34.29
C SER A 120 -26.30 1.00 -35.11
#